data_AF-A0A2E7MGL5-F1
#
_entry.id   AF-A0A2E7MGL5-F1
#
_cell.length_a   1.000
_cell.length_b   1.000
_cell.length_c   1.000
_cell.angle_alpha   90.00
_cell.angle_beta   90.00
_cell.angle_gamma   90.00
#
_symmetry.space_group_name_H-M   'P 1'
#
loop_
_entity.id
_entity.type
_entity.pdbx_description
1 polymer ?
#
loop_
_entity_poly.entity_id
_entity_poly.type
_entity_poly.pdbx_seq_one_letter_code
_entity_poly.pdbx_strand_id
1 'polypeptide(L)'
;MKKITKVFILMVLIPSFALAQNEDNSWQLTVGLNAVDVFPVGEAAPQGELFSEFFKVSEHWNIMPSLSTLSLSKYIGNNMSLGLTGSINRIEKWGDANVDDLMYYGIDANFKYSLAKLIKSKRFEPFVGIGGGYSWIQEGEYNNNNVGKSNAKIGALTANGTLGLSHWFSQNIGLTISTT
;
A
#
# COMPACT_ATOMS: atom_id res chain seq x y z
N MET A 1 -18.93 -12.81 19.06
CA MET A 1 -18.49 -11.41 18.90
C MET A 1 -17.61 -11.34 17.66
N LYS A 2 -17.98 -10.57 16.63
CA LYS A 2 -17.14 -10.43 15.42
C LYS A 2 -15.89 -9.65 15.82
N LYS A 3 -14.72 -10.29 15.80
CA LYS A 3 -13.44 -9.60 15.99
C LYS A 3 -13.22 -8.74 14.76
N ILE A 4 -13.33 -7.42 14.91
CA ILE A 4 -12.90 -6.47 13.89
C ILE A 4 -11.37 -6.45 14.00
N THR A 5 -10.70 -7.23 13.16
CA THR A 5 -9.24 -7.18 13.03
C THR A 5 -8.88 -5.80 12.49
N LYS A 6 -8.26 -4.98 13.33
CA LYS A 6 -7.74 -3.67 12.92
C LYS A 6 -6.35 -3.93 12.33
N VAL A 7 -6.28 -4.01 11.01
CA VAL A 7 -5.00 -4.13 10.31
C VAL A 7 -4.46 -2.71 10.10
N PHE A 8 -3.32 -2.43 10.72
CA PHE A 8 -2.53 -1.22 10.52
C PHE A 8 -1.34 -1.61 9.65
N ILE A 9 -1.21 -1.01 8.46
CA ILE A 9 -0.15 -1.28 7.49
C ILE A 9 0.77 -0.04 7.45
N LEU A 10 2.10 -0.26 7.43
CA LEU A 10 3.12 0.80 7.48
C LEU A 10 4.47 0.21 6.99
N MET A 11 5.41 0.83 6.26
CA MET A 11 5.39 1.75 5.11
C MET A 11 6.78 1.78 4.44
N VAL A 12 7.00 1.32 3.19
CA VAL A 12 8.25 1.57 2.42
C VAL A 12 7.99 1.80 0.93
N LEU A 13 8.85 2.69 0.46
CA LEU A 13 8.99 3.38 -0.80
C LEU A 13 9.29 2.48 -2.03
N ILE A 14 8.30 2.16 -2.87
CA ILE A 14 8.51 1.47 -4.16
C ILE A 14 8.46 2.44 -5.36
N PRO A 15 9.47 2.43 -6.25
CA PRO A 15 9.45 3.20 -7.49
C PRO A 15 8.31 2.76 -8.40
N SER A 16 7.38 3.67 -8.69
CA SER A 16 6.29 3.48 -9.65
C SER A 16 6.31 4.56 -10.73
N PHE A 17 6.02 4.21 -11.98
CA PHE A 17 5.88 5.19 -13.05
C PHE A 17 4.52 5.86 -12.96
N ALA A 18 4.49 7.19 -12.93
CA ALA A 18 3.27 7.97 -12.88
C ALA A 18 3.16 8.94 -14.07
N LEU A 19 1.94 9.11 -14.59
CA LEU A 19 1.60 10.24 -15.45
C LEU A 19 1.23 11.46 -14.61
N ALA A 20 1.78 12.63 -14.91
CA ALA A 20 1.60 13.81 -14.04
C ALA A 20 0.19 14.38 -14.08
N GLN A 21 -0.19 15.02 -12.98
CA GLN A 21 -1.51 15.57 -12.74
C GLN A 21 -1.44 17.04 -12.32
N ASN A 22 -2.22 17.89 -12.96
CA ASN A 22 -2.37 19.32 -12.66
C ASN A 22 -3.79 19.80 -13.02
N GLU A 23 -4.06 21.11 -12.91
CA GLU A 23 -5.37 21.70 -13.25
C GLU A 23 -5.80 21.43 -14.70
N ASP A 24 -4.84 21.31 -15.63
CA ASP A 24 -5.09 21.12 -17.06
C ASP A 24 -5.16 19.64 -17.47
N ASN A 25 -4.49 18.75 -16.72
CA ASN A 25 -4.54 17.30 -16.86
C ASN A 25 -4.93 16.66 -15.52
N SER A 26 -6.24 16.53 -15.33
CA SER A 26 -6.80 16.12 -14.04
C SER A 26 -6.60 14.64 -13.71
N TRP A 27 -6.00 13.80 -14.55
CA TRP A 27 -5.83 12.36 -14.28
C TRP A 27 -4.36 11.94 -14.20
N GLN A 28 -4.06 11.09 -13.23
CA GLN A 28 -2.76 10.45 -13.03
C GLN A 28 -2.95 8.93 -13.02
N LEU A 29 -2.22 8.25 -13.89
CA LEU A 29 -2.11 6.80 -13.90
C LEU A 29 -0.75 6.42 -13.29
N THR A 30 -0.73 5.47 -12.36
CA THR A 30 0.49 4.95 -11.76
C THR A 30 0.56 3.44 -11.92
N VAL A 31 1.70 2.92 -12.35
CA VAL A 31 1.98 1.49 -12.45
C VAL A 31 3.27 1.19 -11.70
N GLY A 32 3.26 0.20 -10.82
CA GLY A 32 4.39 -0.05 -9.93
C GLY A 32 4.38 -1.41 -9.27
N LEU A 33 5.27 -1.57 -8.29
CA LEU A 33 5.32 -2.78 -7.46
C LEU A 33 4.55 -2.54 -6.15
N ASN A 34 4.09 -3.62 -5.55
CA ASN A 34 3.49 -3.65 -4.22
C ASN A 34 4.41 -4.39 -3.25
N ALA A 35 4.52 -3.91 -2.02
CA ALA A 35 5.15 -4.65 -0.94
C ALA A 35 4.16 -4.77 0.21
N VAL A 36 4.14 -5.94 0.83
CA VAL A 36 3.27 -6.21 1.98
C VAL A 36 4.12 -6.71 3.13
N ASP A 37 3.96 -6.06 4.27
CA ASP A 37 4.49 -6.49 5.55
C ASP A 37 3.33 -6.67 6.52
N VAL A 38 3.28 -7.83 7.18
CA VAL A 38 2.28 -8.19 8.20
C VAL A 38 2.86 -8.13 9.61
N PHE A 39 4.03 -7.50 9.75
CA PHE A 39 4.81 -7.31 10.97
C PHE A 39 5.25 -5.84 11.10
N PRO A 40 5.34 -5.25 12.31
CA PRO A 40 4.74 -5.69 13.55
C PRO A 40 3.29 -5.18 13.68
N VAL A 41 2.34 -6.06 14.01
CA VAL A 41 0.91 -5.66 14.19
C VAL A 41 0.44 -5.69 15.65
N GLY A 42 1.36 -5.90 16.61
CA GLY A 42 1.02 -5.91 18.04
C GLY A 42 0.35 -7.20 18.51
N GLU A 43 0.72 -8.32 17.89
CA GLU A 43 0.21 -9.65 18.18
C GLU A 43 1.35 -10.54 18.70
N ALA A 44 1.02 -11.72 19.23
CA ALA A 44 2.03 -12.70 19.63
C ALA A 44 2.88 -13.14 18.41
N ALA A 45 4.00 -13.83 18.67
CA ALA A 45 4.81 -14.41 17.61
C ALA A 45 3.94 -15.19 16.60
N PRO A 46 4.16 -15.03 15.28
CA PRO A 46 5.35 -14.43 14.65
C PRO A 46 5.20 -12.94 14.27
N GLN A 47 4.18 -12.23 14.79
CA GLN A 47 3.81 -10.87 14.34
C GLN A 47 4.35 -9.71 15.19
N GLY A 48 4.99 -10.01 16.33
CA GLY A 48 5.72 -9.03 17.14
C GLY A 48 4.86 -8.03 17.91
N GLU A 49 5.43 -7.48 18.97
CA GLU A 49 4.80 -6.43 19.78
C GLU A 49 4.72 -5.10 19.00
N LEU A 50 3.75 -4.26 19.35
CA LEU A 50 3.58 -2.97 18.71
C LEU A 50 4.87 -2.15 18.91
N PHE A 51 5.49 -1.66 17.83
CA PHE A 51 6.76 -0.92 17.81
C PHE A 51 8.05 -1.73 18.03
N SER A 52 8.02 -3.06 18.10
CA SER A 52 9.26 -3.86 18.07
C SER A 52 9.84 -3.92 16.65
N GLU A 53 11.15 -3.70 16.51
CA GLU A 53 11.92 -3.93 15.26
C GLU A 53 11.49 -3.11 14.01
N PHE A 54 10.85 -1.96 14.22
CA PHE A 54 10.36 -1.00 13.20
C PHE A 54 11.32 -0.63 12.05
N PHE A 55 12.63 -0.84 12.20
CA PHE A 55 13.66 -0.51 11.21
C PHE A 55 14.35 -1.72 10.54
N LYS A 56 13.96 -2.97 10.84
CA LYS A 56 14.54 -4.18 10.21
C LYS A 56 13.83 -4.55 8.90
N VAL A 57 13.98 -3.69 7.90
CA VAL A 57 13.32 -3.76 6.58
C VAL A 57 13.67 -5.03 5.77
N SER A 58 14.79 -5.71 6.06
CA SER A 58 15.27 -6.84 5.23
C SER A 58 14.60 -8.19 5.51
N GLU A 59 13.86 -8.34 6.62
CA GLU A 59 13.51 -9.68 7.10
C GLU A 59 12.07 -10.11 6.76
N HIS A 60 11.07 -9.24 6.87
CA HIS A 60 9.63 -9.64 6.83
C HIS A 60 8.87 -9.33 5.54
N TRP A 61 9.52 -8.70 4.56
CA TRP A 61 8.84 -8.08 3.42
C TRP A 61 8.52 -9.06 2.30
N ASN A 62 7.33 -8.92 1.74
CA ASN A 62 6.85 -9.67 0.59
C ASN A 62 6.78 -8.76 -0.64
N ILE A 63 7.63 -9.02 -1.64
CA ILE A 63 7.71 -8.22 -2.87
C ILE A 63 7.71 -9.15 -4.07
N MET A 64 6.67 -9.06 -4.89
CA MET A 64 6.67 -9.76 -6.17
C MET A 64 7.59 -9.04 -7.17
N PRO A 65 8.49 -9.74 -7.89
CA PRO A 65 9.40 -9.13 -8.87
C PRO A 65 8.69 -8.78 -10.20
N SER A 66 7.47 -8.26 -10.13
CA SER A 66 6.67 -7.86 -11.28
C SER A 66 5.66 -6.76 -10.92
N LEU A 67 5.18 -6.05 -11.95
CA LEU A 67 4.17 -5.01 -11.80
C LEU A 67 2.95 -5.57 -11.07
N SER A 68 2.69 -5.01 -9.90
CA SER A 68 1.75 -5.52 -8.91
C SER A 68 0.75 -4.46 -8.47
N THR A 69 0.90 -3.22 -8.92
CA THR A 69 0.03 -2.10 -8.54
C THR A 69 -0.41 -1.31 -9.77
N LEU A 70 -1.69 -0.97 -9.81
CA LEU A 70 -2.28 -0.02 -10.74
C LEU A 70 -3.08 1.01 -9.93
N SER A 71 -2.75 2.30 -10.09
CA SER A 71 -3.48 3.39 -9.43
C SER A 71 -3.96 4.41 -10.44
N LEU A 72 -5.20 4.87 -10.26
CA LEU A 72 -5.78 5.96 -11.00
C LEU A 72 -6.19 7.04 -9.99
N SER A 73 -5.66 8.25 -10.13
CA SER A 73 -6.11 9.39 -9.33
C SER A 73 -6.59 10.54 -10.17
N LYS A 74 -7.55 11.29 -9.63
CA LYS A 74 -8.14 12.48 -10.22
C LYS A 74 -7.90 13.69 -9.32
N TYR A 75 -7.40 14.78 -9.89
CA TYR A 75 -7.29 16.06 -9.24
C TYR A 75 -8.68 16.66 -9.09
N ILE A 76 -9.00 17.10 -7.88
CA ILE A 76 -10.32 17.64 -7.54
C ILE A 76 -10.27 19.10 -7.08
N GLY A 77 -9.11 19.77 -7.21
CA GLY A 77 -8.91 21.18 -6.86
C GLY A 77 -8.12 21.38 -5.57
N ASN A 78 -7.59 22.59 -5.36
CA ASN A 78 -6.93 22.99 -4.11
C ASN A 78 -5.77 22.07 -3.65
N ASN A 79 -4.96 21.55 -4.59
CA ASN A 79 -3.91 20.56 -4.32
C ASN A 79 -4.43 19.19 -3.85
N MET A 80 -5.72 18.93 -4.00
CA MET A 80 -6.39 17.72 -3.54
C MET A 80 -6.65 16.75 -4.70
N SER A 81 -6.52 15.44 -4.44
CA SER A 81 -6.81 14.39 -5.42
C SER A 81 -7.54 13.22 -4.77
N LEU A 82 -8.40 12.55 -5.53
CA LEU A 82 -9.04 11.29 -5.15
C LEU A 82 -8.43 10.15 -5.98
N GLY A 83 -8.00 9.08 -5.33
CA GLY A 83 -7.35 7.94 -5.97
C GLY A 83 -8.05 6.61 -5.69
N LEU A 84 -7.94 5.70 -6.64
CA LEU A 84 -8.28 4.29 -6.52
C LEU A 84 -7.07 3.46 -6.93
N THR A 85 -6.70 2.49 -6.11
CA THR A 85 -5.53 1.62 -6.33
C THR A 85 -5.95 0.17 -6.22
N GLY A 86 -5.55 -0.64 -7.19
CA GLY A 86 -5.63 -2.10 -7.13
C GLY A 86 -4.23 -2.68 -7.02
N SER A 87 -4.06 -3.69 -6.17
CA SER A 87 -2.78 -4.37 -5.97
C SER A 87 -2.92 -5.89 -5.91
N ILE A 88 -1.87 -6.57 -6.34
CA ILE A 88 -1.68 -8.02 -6.22
C ILE A 88 -0.29 -8.29 -5.64
N ASN A 89 -0.14 -9.33 -4.83
CA ASN A 89 1.17 -9.73 -4.33
C ASN A 89 1.17 -11.22 -4.00
N ARG A 90 2.34 -11.75 -3.63
CA ARG A 90 2.50 -13.06 -3.00
C ARG A 90 3.11 -12.89 -1.63
N ILE A 91 2.56 -13.60 -0.64
CA ILE A 91 3.04 -13.59 0.73
C ILE A 91 3.80 -14.91 0.95
N GLU A 92 5.12 -14.82 0.89
CA GLU A 92 6.07 -15.90 1.19
C GLU A 92 6.50 -15.86 2.66
N LYS A 93 6.32 -14.72 3.33
CA LYS A 93 6.72 -14.45 4.70
C LYS A 93 5.57 -13.89 5.52
N TRP A 94 5.38 -14.42 6.71
CA TRP A 94 4.41 -13.96 7.70
C TRP A 94 5.16 -13.57 8.98
N GLY A 95 5.70 -12.34 8.99
CA GLY A 95 6.65 -11.91 10.02
C GLY A 95 7.96 -12.71 9.91
N ASP A 96 8.33 -13.40 10.98
CA ASP A 96 9.52 -14.27 11.04
C ASP A 96 9.34 -15.66 10.41
N ALA A 97 8.11 -16.04 10.06
CA ALA A 97 7.81 -17.36 9.52
C ALA A 97 7.72 -17.35 7.99
N ASN A 98 8.23 -18.40 7.35
CA ASN A 98 7.95 -18.64 5.92
C ASN A 98 6.57 -19.31 5.79
N VAL A 99 5.84 -18.97 4.74
CA VAL A 99 4.52 -19.53 4.41
C VAL A 99 4.45 -19.93 2.93
N ASP A 100 3.44 -20.72 2.58
CA ASP A 100 3.26 -21.32 1.25
C ASP A 100 2.76 -20.33 0.18
N ASP A 101 3.49 -19.25 -0.05
CA ASP A 101 3.35 -18.38 -1.23
C ASP A 101 1.89 -17.90 -1.47
N LEU A 102 1.28 -17.36 -0.41
CA LEU A 102 -0.14 -17.05 -0.33
C LEU A 102 -0.52 -15.87 -1.23
N MET A 103 -1.59 -15.98 -1.99
CA MET A 103 -2.04 -14.90 -2.86
C MET A 103 -2.61 -13.71 -2.06
N TYR A 104 -2.15 -12.50 -2.38
CA TYR A 104 -2.65 -11.23 -1.86
C TYR A 104 -3.36 -10.41 -2.95
N TYR A 105 -4.47 -9.77 -2.57
CA TYR A 105 -5.19 -8.78 -3.38
C TYR A 105 -5.57 -7.58 -2.52
N GLY A 106 -5.47 -6.38 -3.06
CA GLY A 106 -5.88 -5.15 -2.39
C GLY A 106 -6.68 -4.23 -3.32
N ILE A 107 -7.67 -3.54 -2.75
CA ILE A 107 -8.32 -2.39 -3.36
C ILE A 107 -8.39 -1.25 -2.34
N ASP A 108 -7.86 -0.09 -2.70
CA ASP A 108 -7.71 1.05 -1.80
C ASP A 108 -8.21 2.33 -2.45
N ALA A 109 -9.08 3.06 -1.75
CA ALA A 109 -9.47 4.41 -2.11
C ALA A 109 -8.76 5.40 -1.18
N ASN A 110 -8.20 6.47 -1.76
CA ASN A 110 -7.49 7.48 -0.98
C ASN A 110 -7.81 8.90 -1.41
N PHE A 111 -7.72 9.80 -0.45
CA PHE A 111 -7.71 11.23 -0.63
C PHE A 111 -6.28 11.73 -0.38
N LYS A 112 -5.70 12.42 -1.36
CA LYS A 112 -4.32 12.94 -1.33
C LYS A 112 -4.31 14.47 -1.31
N TYR A 113 -3.40 15.05 -0.53
CA TYR A 113 -3.08 16.47 -0.52
C TYR A 113 -1.60 16.69 -0.88
N SER A 114 -1.36 17.43 -1.94
CA SER A 114 -0.02 17.79 -2.41
C SER A 114 0.56 18.97 -1.64
N LEU A 115 1.78 18.79 -1.14
CA LEU A 115 2.57 19.81 -0.43
C LEU A 115 3.50 20.57 -1.39
N ALA A 116 3.54 20.23 -2.68
CA ALA A 116 4.45 20.85 -3.67
C ALA A 116 4.35 22.38 -3.69
N LYS A 117 3.11 22.91 -3.61
CA LYS A 117 2.87 24.36 -3.60
C LYS A 117 3.42 25.03 -2.34
N LEU A 118 3.35 24.38 -1.18
CA LEU A 118 3.88 24.90 0.08
C LEU A 118 5.40 25.03 0.04
N ILE A 119 6.08 24.05 -0.56
CA ILE A 119 7.54 24.06 -0.72
C ILE A 119 8.01 24.74 -2.02
N LYS A 120 7.10 25.37 -2.79
CA LYS A 120 7.36 26.04 -4.07
C LYS A 120 8.11 25.17 -5.09
N SER A 121 7.87 23.86 -5.07
CA SER A 121 8.54 22.89 -5.93
C SER A 121 7.71 22.56 -7.17
N LYS A 122 8.39 22.38 -8.30
CA LYS A 122 7.80 21.89 -9.56
C LYS A 122 8.25 20.47 -9.93
N ARG A 123 9.31 19.95 -9.30
CA ARG A 123 9.88 18.63 -9.60
C ARG A 123 9.61 17.61 -8.50
N PHE A 124 9.60 18.06 -7.25
CA PHE A 124 9.27 17.23 -6.10
C PHE A 124 7.87 17.55 -5.62
N GLU A 125 7.07 16.52 -5.43
CA GLU A 125 5.72 16.61 -4.91
C GLU A 125 5.61 15.67 -3.70
N PRO A 126 5.95 16.15 -2.51
CA PRO A 126 5.56 15.46 -1.29
C PRO A 126 4.04 15.53 -1.15
N PHE A 127 3.42 14.46 -0.70
CA PHE A 127 2.00 14.42 -0.44
C PHE A 127 1.68 13.60 0.80
N VAL A 128 0.56 13.94 1.41
CA VAL A 128 -0.06 13.18 2.50
C VAL A 128 -1.45 12.75 2.06
N GLY A 129 -2.02 11.75 2.71
CA GLY A 129 -3.36 11.32 2.42
C GLY A 129 -3.99 10.50 3.51
N ILE A 130 -5.26 10.22 3.33
CA ILE A 130 -6.04 9.32 4.17
C ILE A 130 -6.93 8.48 3.26
N GLY A 131 -7.26 7.28 3.69
CA GLY A 131 -8.07 6.39 2.88
C GLY A 131 -8.48 5.15 3.62
N GLY A 132 -9.01 4.21 2.86
CA GLY A 132 -9.31 2.89 3.34
C GLY A 132 -9.47 1.95 2.18
N GLY A 133 -9.47 0.67 2.50
CA GLY A 133 -9.48 -0.37 1.50
C GLY A 133 -9.99 -1.68 2.03
N TYR A 134 -9.86 -2.66 1.18
CA TYR A 134 -10.14 -4.04 1.50
C TYR A 134 -9.05 -4.91 0.89
N SER A 135 -8.45 -5.75 1.72
CA SER A 135 -7.43 -6.70 1.30
C SER A 135 -7.93 -8.12 1.50
N TRP A 136 -7.41 -9.03 0.68
CA TRP A 136 -7.67 -10.45 0.76
C TRP A 136 -6.34 -11.19 0.74
N ILE A 137 -6.14 -12.08 1.71
CA ILE A 137 -5.02 -13.01 1.72
C ILE A 137 -5.57 -14.43 1.66
N GLN A 138 -4.99 -15.27 0.80
CA GLN A 138 -5.31 -16.69 0.76
C GLN A 138 -5.11 -17.33 2.13
N GLU A 139 -5.99 -18.27 2.49
CA GLU A 139 -5.86 -19.01 3.73
C GLU A 139 -4.53 -19.75 3.80
N GLY A 140 -3.88 -19.64 4.95
CA GLY A 140 -2.62 -20.28 5.26
C GLY A 140 -2.49 -20.51 6.76
N GLU A 141 -1.32 -20.98 7.19
CA GLU A 141 -1.05 -21.37 8.58
C GLU A 141 -1.47 -20.32 9.61
N TYR A 142 -1.16 -19.04 9.36
CA TYR A 142 -1.41 -17.93 10.30
C TYR A 142 -2.66 -17.11 10.00
N ASN A 143 -3.42 -17.46 8.95
CA ASN A 143 -4.59 -16.72 8.50
C ASN A 143 -5.66 -17.68 8.00
N ASN A 144 -6.36 -18.33 8.93
CA ASN A 144 -7.33 -19.39 8.64
C ASN A 144 -8.64 -19.15 9.40
N ASN A 145 -9.79 -19.34 8.74
CA ASN A 145 -11.12 -19.22 9.34
C ASN A 145 -11.73 -20.58 9.79
N ASN A 146 -11.00 -21.68 9.62
CA ASN A 146 -11.36 -23.07 9.92
C ASN A 146 -12.61 -23.58 9.17
N VAL A 147 -12.93 -23.04 8.00
CA VAL A 147 -14.12 -23.40 7.19
C VAL A 147 -13.84 -24.56 6.22
N GLY A 148 -12.65 -25.16 6.25
CA GLY A 148 -12.36 -26.44 5.58
C GLY A 148 -12.25 -26.37 4.05
N LYS A 149 -12.17 -25.18 3.45
CA LYS A 149 -11.92 -25.00 2.01
C LYS A 149 -10.48 -24.54 1.79
N SER A 150 -9.63 -25.49 1.40
CA SER A 150 -8.28 -25.17 0.89
C SER A 150 -8.42 -24.13 -0.23
N ASN A 151 -7.82 -22.95 -0.06
CA ASN A 151 -7.83 -21.77 -0.97
C ASN A 151 -8.95 -20.74 -0.77
N ALA A 152 -9.68 -20.74 0.35
CA ALA A 152 -10.51 -19.58 0.67
C ALA A 152 -9.64 -18.34 0.93
N LYS A 153 -10.24 -17.14 0.80
CA LYS A 153 -9.54 -15.85 0.96
C LYS A 153 -10.10 -15.13 2.17
N ILE A 154 -9.24 -14.79 3.12
CA ILE A 154 -9.61 -14.03 4.31
C ILE A 154 -9.52 -12.55 3.97
N GLY A 155 -10.66 -11.87 4.11
CA GLY A 155 -10.80 -10.45 3.81
C GLY A 155 -10.68 -9.57 5.05
N ALA A 156 -9.99 -8.45 4.93
CA ALA A 156 -9.84 -7.46 6.00
C ALA A 156 -10.07 -6.03 5.48
N LEU A 157 -10.78 -5.22 6.27
CA LEU A 157 -10.88 -3.78 6.05
C LEU A 157 -9.59 -3.10 6.49
N THR A 158 -9.14 -2.12 5.72
CA THR A 158 -7.95 -1.32 6.02
C THR A 158 -8.33 0.15 6.20
N ALA A 159 -7.67 0.81 7.15
CA ALA A 159 -7.74 2.25 7.33
C ALA A 159 -6.32 2.80 7.11
N ASN A 160 -6.17 3.63 6.09
CA ASN A 160 -4.87 3.95 5.54
C ASN A 160 -4.52 5.41 5.84
N GLY A 161 -3.33 5.65 6.36
CA GLY A 161 -2.71 6.97 6.35
C GLY A 161 -1.67 6.95 5.23
N THR A 162 -1.62 7.96 4.37
CA THR A 162 -0.70 7.96 3.22
C THR A 162 0.38 9.01 3.41
N LEU A 163 1.62 8.62 3.15
CA LEU A 163 2.76 9.51 2.97
C LEU A 163 3.44 9.13 1.66
N GLY A 164 3.86 10.12 0.88
CA GLY A 164 4.55 9.84 -0.38
C GLY A 164 5.29 11.03 -0.95
N LEU A 165 6.11 10.72 -1.96
CA LEU A 165 6.88 11.66 -2.73
C LEU A 165 6.86 11.26 -4.20
N SER A 166 6.45 12.18 -5.06
CA SER A 166 6.62 12.05 -6.51
C SER A 166 7.79 12.91 -6.97
N HIS A 167 8.66 12.35 -7.80
CA HIS A 167 9.70 13.06 -8.54
C HIS A 167 9.33 13.12 -10.02
N TRP A 168 9.03 14.31 -10.51
CA TRP A 168 8.65 14.58 -11.89
C TRP A 168 9.88 14.82 -12.77
N PHE A 169 10.16 13.88 -13.68
CA PHE A 169 11.21 14.02 -14.68
C PHE A 169 10.79 14.97 -15.81
N SER A 170 9.49 15.01 -16.10
CA SER A 170 8.87 15.90 -17.08
C SER A 170 7.50 16.39 -16.59
N GLN A 171 6.81 17.17 -17.41
CA GLN A 171 5.42 17.59 -17.13
C GLN A 171 4.43 16.43 -17.17
N ASN A 172 4.82 15.24 -17.64
CA ASN A 172 3.91 14.11 -17.83
C ASN A 172 4.42 12.82 -17.24
N ILE A 173 5.69 12.70 -16.85
CA ILE A 173 6.28 11.44 -16.38
C ILE A 173 7.02 11.70 -15.08
N GLY A 174 6.76 10.86 -14.08
CA GLY A 174 7.44 10.89 -12.80
C GLY A 174 7.60 9.51 -12.17
N LEU A 175 8.38 9.50 -11.10
CA LEU A 175 8.55 8.40 -10.20
C LEU A 175 7.80 8.71 -8.91
N THR A 176 6.79 7.92 -8.59
CA THR A 176 6.09 8.04 -7.31
C THR A 176 6.55 6.95 -6.38
N ILE A 177 6.73 7.36 -5.14
CA ILE A 177 7.11 6.47 -4.09
C ILE A 177 6.24 6.80 -2.87
N SER A 178 5.42 5.84 -2.46
CA SER A 178 4.37 6.09 -1.47
C SER A 178 4.02 4.84 -0.71
N THR A 179 3.18 5.04 0.29
CA THR A 179 2.88 4.00 1.23
C THR A 179 1.61 4.36 2.00
N THR A 180 0.92 3.35 2.53
CA THR A 180 -0.47 3.44 3.04
C THR A 180 -0.69 2.69 4.33
#